data_AF-A0A364ME08-F1
#
_entry.id   AF-A0A364ME08-F1
#
_cell.length_a   1.000
_cell.length_b   1.000
_cell.length_c   1.000
_cell.angle_alpha   90.00
_cell.angle_beta   90.00
_cell.angle_gamma   90.00
#
_symmetry.space_group_name_H-M   'P 1'
#
loop_
_entity.id
_entity.type
_entity.pdbx_description
1 polymer ?
#
loop_
_entity_poly.entity_id
_entity_poly.type
_entity_poly.pdbx_seq_one_letter_code
_entity_poly.pdbx_strand_id
1 'polypeptide(L)'
;MAGRSPTRLLFTLATPSLLVGYGTHVWLNSLEARYPPIAPDRTSTELLRTPANSTTQHVPHIDIYAARIRLRDLQARTNNPTEKPTKQDLNIAWAQSLLNCSILRLEAKVIGLFSKGKFNPGDLGTTPAGFSPDPETGAPRELLNGAMTVIRQPVRDEPLLVKWEIPDGPRRFFEMIARWGYPWRLMTGGRHEMSVEGPFDGEGDEEGLGPFVEVRFASAHTYEIVPEEGGLLQQKTIPKWVGRLHRGYARFLLDTAVKELVEGTK
;
A
#
# COMPACT_ATOMS: atom_id res chain seq x y z
N MET A 1 -33.90 26.86 33.22
CA MET A 1 -32.85 26.22 32.39
C MET A 1 -33.35 24.83 32.03
N ALA A 2 -33.64 24.55 30.76
CA ALA A 2 -34.12 23.24 30.32
C ALA A 2 -32.95 22.24 30.35
N GLY A 3 -33.00 21.26 31.26
CA GLY A 3 -32.01 20.19 31.34
C GLY A 3 -31.99 19.38 30.05
N ARG A 4 -30.84 19.34 29.36
CA ARG A 4 -30.65 18.47 28.20
C ARG A 4 -30.82 17.03 28.68
N SER A 5 -31.82 16.32 28.15
CA SER A 5 -32.05 14.91 28.45
C SER A 5 -30.79 14.08 28.14
N PRO A 6 -30.30 13.27 29.09
CA PRO A 6 -29.11 12.42 28.89
C PRO A 6 -29.27 11.48 27.70
N THR A 7 -30.50 11.05 27.41
CA THR A 7 -30.88 10.24 26.26
C THR A 7 -30.63 10.96 24.93
N ARG A 8 -30.99 12.25 24.82
CA ARG A 8 -30.72 13.04 23.61
C ARG A 8 -29.21 13.23 23.39
N LEU A 9 -28.45 13.43 24.46
CA LEU A 9 -26.99 13.58 24.39
C LEU A 9 -26.32 12.28 23.91
N LEU A 10 -26.73 11.13 24.46
CA LEU A 10 -26.27 9.81 24.03
C LEU A 10 -26.58 9.54 22.56
N PHE A 11 -27.80 9.82 22.09
CA PHE A 11 -28.13 9.67 20.67
C PHE A 11 -27.32 10.61 19.77
N THR A 12 -27.11 11.88 20.17
CA THR A 12 -26.30 12.80 19.38
C THR A 12 -24.82 12.42 19.29
N LEU A 13 -24.28 11.74 20.32
CA LEU A 13 -22.89 11.29 20.33
C LEU A 13 -22.70 9.94 19.66
N ALA A 14 -23.64 9.00 19.86
CA ALA A 14 -23.53 7.64 19.33
C ALA A 14 -23.90 7.55 17.84
N THR A 15 -24.89 8.33 17.38
CA THR A 15 -25.40 8.21 15.99
C THR A 15 -24.31 8.51 14.95
N PRO A 16 -23.50 9.57 15.07
CA PRO A 16 -22.41 9.81 14.11
C PRO A 16 -21.40 8.66 14.07
N SER A 17 -20.98 8.13 15.21
CA SER A 17 -20.03 7.01 15.26
C SER A 17 -20.59 5.74 14.63
N LEU A 18 -21.88 5.44 14.87
CA LEU A 18 -22.56 4.29 14.26
C LEU A 18 -22.67 4.45 12.74
N LEU A 19 -23.04 5.64 12.26
CA LEU A 19 -23.11 5.93 10.83
C LEU A 19 -21.75 5.83 10.15
N VAL A 20 -20.69 6.37 10.77
CA VAL A 20 -19.32 6.26 10.26
C VAL A 20 -18.87 4.80 10.25
N GLY A 21 -19.13 4.04 11.31
CA GLY A 21 -18.79 2.63 11.40
C GLY A 21 -19.49 1.79 10.33
N TYR A 22 -20.81 1.98 10.17
CA TYR A 22 -21.60 1.28 9.15
C TYR A 22 -21.19 1.67 7.73
N GLY A 23 -21.01 2.97 7.47
CA GLY A 23 -20.54 3.46 6.17
C GLY A 23 -19.18 2.89 5.80
N THR A 24 -18.24 2.87 6.75
CA THR A 24 -16.93 2.23 6.58
C THR A 24 -17.08 0.74 6.27
N HIS A 25 -17.95 0.03 6.99
CA HIS A 25 -18.19 -1.39 6.75
C HIS A 25 -18.71 -1.67 5.33
N VAL A 26 -19.73 -0.92 4.88
CA VAL A 26 -20.30 -1.07 3.53
C VAL A 26 -19.27 -0.72 2.45
N TRP A 27 -18.51 0.35 2.65
CA TRP A 27 -17.46 0.76 1.74
C TRP A 27 -16.33 -0.28 1.63
N LEU A 28 -15.89 -0.84 2.76
CA LEU A 28 -14.92 -1.94 2.80
C LEU A 28 -15.45 -3.18 2.07
N ASN A 29 -16.71 -3.58 2.30
CA ASN A 29 -17.32 -4.71 1.58
C ASN A 29 -17.30 -4.49 0.05
N SER A 30 -17.59 -3.26 -0.40
CA SER A 30 -17.55 -2.93 -1.82
C SER A 30 -16.13 -3.03 -2.40
N LEU A 31 -15.12 -2.57 -1.67
CA LEU A 31 -13.72 -2.72 -2.08
C LEU A 31 -13.28 -4.19 -2.08
N GLU A 32 -13.65 -4.95 -1.06
CA GLU A 32 -13.36 -6.38 -0.95
C GLU A 32 -13.96 -7.19 -2.11
N ALA A 33 -15.17 -6.84 -2.55
CA ALA A 33 -15.81 -7.47 -3.70
C ALA A 33 -15.15 -7.09 -5.03
N ARG A 34 -14.72 -5.83 -5.20
CA ARG A 34 -14.08 -5.35 -6.45
C ARG A 34 -12.63 -5.81 -6.59
N TYR A 35 -11.92 -5.95 -5.48
CA TYR A 35 -10.49 -6.29 -5.44
C TYR A 35 -10.27 -7.50 -4.51
N PRO A 36 -10.60 -8.73 -4.96
CA PRO A 36 -10.36 -9.92 -4.17
C PRO A 36 -8.86 -10.15 -3.95
N PRO A 37 -8.46 -10.78 -2.82
CA PRO A 37 -7.06 -11.10 -2.56
C PRO A 37 -6.54 -12.17 -3.52
N ILE A 38 -5.28 -12.04 -3.94
CA ILE A 38 -4.61 -12.96 -4.86
C ILE A 38 -3.51 -13.73 -4.11
N ALA A 39 -3.25 -14.98 -4.52
CA ALA A 39 -2.28 -15.85 -3.87
C ALA A 39 -0.83 -15.32 -4.06
N PRO A 40 -0.08 -15.09 -2.97
CA PRO A 40 1.24 -14.46 -3.04
C PRO A 40 2.31 -15.32 -3.70
N ASP A 41 2.19 -16.65 -3.63
CA ASP A 41 3.22 -17.58 -4.10
C ASP A 41 3.49 -17.52 -5.61
N ARG A 42 2.53 -17.01 -6.39
CA ARG A 42 2.64 -16.91 -7.86
C ARG A 42 2.67 -15.48 -8.38
N THR A 43 2.41 -14.49 -7.53
CA THR A 43 2.12 -13.12 -7.97
C THR A 43 2.95 -12.05 -7.27
N SER A 44 3.87 -12.47 -6.38
CA SER A 44 4.85 -11.59 -5.73
C SER A 44 6.25 -12.14 -5.82
N THR A 45 7.22 -11.24 -5.65
CA THR A 45 8.62 -11.64 -5.57
C THR A 45 8.99 -12.19 -4.19
N GLU A 46 10.04 -13.00 -4.13
CA GLU A 46 10.56 -13.55 -2.86
C GLU A 46 10.95 -12.44 -1.88
N LEU A 47 11.55 -11.35 -2.38
CA LEU A 47 11.94 -10.19 -1.55
C LEU A 47 10.76 -9.51 -0.85
N LEU A 48 9.54 -9.60 -1.39
CA LEU A 48 8.35 -9.12 -0.69
C LEU A 48 8.02 -9.98 0.53
N ARG A 49 8.19 -11.31 0.39
CA ARG A 49 7.78 -12.32 1.37
C ARG A 49 8.82 -12.52 2.47
N THR A 50 10.08 -12.18 2.20
CA THR A 50 11.19 -12.37 3.13
C THR A 50 11.41 -11.10 3.97
N PRO A 51 11.41 -11.21 5.32
CA PRO A 51 11.72 -10.08 6.21
C PRO A 51 13.18 -9.63 6.06
N ALA A 52 13.54 -8.48 6.64
CA ALA A 52 14.90 -7.96 6.51
C ALA A 52 15.89 -8.82 7.29
N ASN A 53 15.43 -9.36 8.43
CA ASN A 53 16.16 -10.31 9.24
C ASN A 53 15.24 -11.50 9.57
N SER A 54 15.41 -12.63 8.88
CA SER A 54 14.60 -13.83 9.10
C SER A 54 14.80 -14.50 10.46
N THR A 55 15.85 -14.14 11.18
CA THR A 55 16.13 -14.67 12.53
C THR A 55 15.31 -13.93 13.59
N THR A 56 15.06 -12.64 13.39
CA THR A 56 14.37 -11.80 14.38
C THR A 56 12.98 -11.36 13.95
N GLN A 57 12.63 -11.49 12.67
CA GLN A 57 11.37 -11.00 12.12
C GLN A 57 10.67 -12.06 11.29
N HIS A 58 9.36 -11.89 11.14
CA HIS A 58 8.53 -12.70 10.25
C HIS A 58 7.48 -11.84 9.52
N VAL A 59 6.89 -12.41 8.47
CA VAL A 59 5.88 -11.76 7.61
C VAL A 59 4.60 -12.62 7.59
N PRO A 60 3.69 -12.46 8.56
CA PRO A 60 2.50 -13.31 8.69
C PRO A 60 1.36 -12.90 7.74
N HIS A 61 1.43 -11.69 7.18
CA HIS A 61 0.38 -11.12 6.33
C HIS A 61 1.00 -10.56 5.05
N ILE A 62 0.60 -11.16 3.92
CA ILE A 62 0.93 -10.71 2.57
C ILE A 62 -0.39 -10.58 1.83
N ASP A 63 -0.68 -9.36 1.40
CA ASP A 63 -1.94 -8.99 0.78
C ASP A 63 -1.67 -8.42 -0.60
N ILE A 64 -2.25 -9.04 -1.64
CA ILE A 64 -2.05 -8.65 -3.04
C ILE A 64 -3.40 -8.40 -3.69
N TYR A 65 -3.52 -7.26 -4.33
CA TYR A 65 -4.72 -6.85 -5.07
C TYR A 65 -4.34 -6.46 -6.49
N ALA A 66 -5.22 -6.76 -7.44
CA ALA A 66 -5.01 -6.44 -8.83
C ALA A 66 -6.21 -5.76 -9.46
N ALA A 67 -5.95 -4.97 -10.49
CA ALA A 67 -6.95 -4.34 -11.34
C ALA A 67 -6.54 -4.51 -12.80
N ARG A 68 -7.52 -4.75 -13.67
CA ARG A 68 -7.29 -4.81 -15.11
C ARG A 68 -7.59 -3.45 -15.72
N ILE A 69 -6.64 -2.92 -16.49
CA ILE A 69 -6.77 -1.63 -17.18
C ILE A 69 -6.30 -1.78 -18.61
N ARG A 70 -6.81 -0.93 -19.52
CA ARG A 70 -6.38 -0.98 -20.92
C ARG A 70 -4.92 -0.58 -21.01
N LEU A 71 -4.15 -1.27 -21.85
CA LEU A 71 -2.71 -1.02 -22.03
C LEU A 71 -2.45 0.44 -22.37
N ARG A 72 -3.30 1.03 -23.24
CA ARG A 72 -3.19 2.42 -23.69
C ARG A 72 -3.23 3.43 -22.54
N ASP A 73 -4.00 3.15 -21.48
CA ASP A 73 -4.18 4.10 -20.38
C ASP A 73 -2.88 4.17 -19.55
N LEU A 74 -2.20 3.03 -19.35
CA LEU A 74 -0.91 2.96 -18.66
C LEU A 74 0.24 3.43 -19.56
N GLN A 75 0.23 3.05 -20.84
CA GLN A 75 1.22 3.45 -21.84
C GLN A 75 1.27 4.97 -22.02
N ALA A 76 0.14 5.66 -21.91
CA ALA A 76 0.07 7.12 -21.93
C ALA A 76 0.87 7.80 -20.80
N ARG A 77 1.26 7.05 -19.75
CA ARG A 77 2.08 7.53 -18.63
C ARG A 77 3.56 7.16 -18.75
N THR A 78 3.96 6.45 -19.81
CA THR A 78 5.37 6.14 -20.09
C THR A 78 6.08 7.32 -20.73
N ASN A 79 7.42 7.31 -20.71
CA ASN A 79 8.24 8.36 -21.34
C ASN A 79 8.06 8.41 -22.87
N ASN A 80 7.79 7.26 -23.50
CA ASN A 80 7.61 7.14 -24.96
C ASN A 80 6.25 6.48 -25.29
N PRO A 81 5.12 7.20 -25.19
CA PRO A 81 3.78 6.63 -25.39
C PRO A 81 3.53 6.05 -26.79
N THR A 82 4.32 6.44 -27.79
CA THR A 82 4.16 6.03 -29.20
C THR A 82 4.86 4.72 -29.54
N GLU A 83 5.80 4.27 -28.70
CA GLU A 83 6.56 3.03 -28.91
C GLU A 83 5.93 1.87 -28.15
N LYS A 84 6.25 0.63 -28.55
CA LYS A 84 5.82 -0.56 -27.81
C LYS A 84 6.49 -0.54 -26.43
N PRO A 85 5.73 -0.41 -25.32
CA PRO A 85 6.32 -0.21 -24.01
C PRO A 85 7.01 -1.49 -23.53
N THR A 86 8.17 -1.35 -22.90
CA THR A 86 8.82 -2.49 -22.24
C THR A 86 8.10 -2.80 -20.92
N LYS A 87 8.30 -4.02 -20.38
CA LYS A 87 7.78 -4.40 -19.05
C LYS A 87 8.25 -3.45 -17.95
N GLN A 88 9.51 -3.02 -18.06
CA GLN A 88 10.11 -2.03 -17.16
C GLN A 88 9.37 -0.69 -17.24
N ASP A 89 9.07 -0.19 -18.44
CA ASP A 89 8.34 1.07 -18.62
C ASP A 89 6.95 1.00 -17.99
N LEU A 90 6.25 -0.13 -18.16
CA LEU A 90 4.94 -0.35 -17.54
C LEU A 90 5.03 -0.40 -16.01
N ASN A 91 6.04 -1.09 -15.45
CA ASN A 91 6.27 -1.13 -14.00
C ASN A 91 6.60 0.27 -13.45
N ILE A 92 7.41 1.06 -14.14
CA ILE A 92 7.73 2.45 -13.76
C ILE A 92 6.46 3.31 -13.81
N ALA A 93 5.72 3.27 -14.92
CA ALA A 93 4.51 4.05 -15.10
C ALA A 93 3.45 3.70 -14.05
N TRP A 94 3.31 2.42 -13.70
CA TRP A 94 2.38 1.98 -12.67
C TRP A 94 2.81 2.45 -11.29
N ALA A 95 4.08 2.26 -10.93
CA ALA A 95 4.62 2.71 -9.65
C ALA A 95 4.45 4.23 -9.46
N GLN A 96 4.77 5.02 -10.49
CA GLN A 96 4.57 6.47 -10.48
C GLN A 96 3.08 6.84 -10.36
N SER A 97 2.20 6.14 -11.08
CA SER A 97 0.75 6.39 -11.02
C SER A 97 0.18 6.11 -9.64
N LEU A 98 0.59 5.01 -9.00
CA LEU A 98 0.14 4.67 -7.65
C LEU A 98 0.68 5.66 -6.62
N LEU A 99 1.99 5.96 -6.64
CA LEU A 99 2.61 6.89 -5.69
C LEU A 99 2.11 8.33 -5.83
N ASN A 100 1.71 8.73 -7.03
CA ASN A 100 1.20 10.08 -7.31
C ASN A 100 -0.33 10.19 -7.23
N CYS A 101 -1.04 9.13 -6.81
CA CYS A 101 -2.48 9.20 -6.66
C CYS A 101 -2.86 10.24 -5.60
N SER A 102 -4.06 10.83 -5.71
CA SER A 102 -4.48 11.95 -4.84
C SER A 102 -4.34 11.67 -3.35
N ILE A 103 -4.63 10.44 -2.92
CA ILE A 103 -4.58 10.01 -1.52
C ILE A 103 -3.14 9.94 -1.01
N LEU A 104 -2.25 9.20 -1.69
CA LEU A 104 -0.84 9.14 -1.29
C LEU A 104 -0.14 10.49 -1.40
N ARG A 105 -0.48 11.30 -2.41
CA ARG A 105 0.06 12.65 -2.56
C ARG A 105 -0.35 13.56 -1.40
N LEU A 106 -1.59 13.43 -0.92
CA LEU A 106 -2.04 14.17 0.27
C LEU A 106 -1.31 13.69 1.52
N GLU A 107 -1.21 12.39 1.74
CA GLU A 107 -0.47 11.82 2.87
C GLU A 107 0.99 12.23 2.88
N ALA A 108 1.65 12.17 1.72
CA ALA A 108 3.03 12.59 1.58
C ALA A 108 3.23 14.06 1.93
N LYS A 109 2.29 14.95 1.57
CA LYS A 109 2.30 16.37 1.97
C LYS A 109 2.15 16.55 3.47
N VAL A 110 1.26 15.78 4.10
CA VAL A 110 1.06 15.79 5.55
C VAL A 110 2.33 15.28 6.25
N ILE A 111 2.92 14.19 5.77
CA ILE A 111 4.20 13.67 6.27
C ILE A 111 5.27 14.76 6.15
N GLY A 112 5.41 15.41 4.99
CA GLY A 112 6.36 16.50 4.77
C GLY A 112 6.15 17.68 5.71
N LEU A 113 4.90 18.00 6.05
CA LEU A 113 4.58 19.05 7.02
C LEU A 113 5.12 18.71 8.41
N PHE A 114 4.98 17.45 8.84
CA PHE A 114 5.45 17.02 10.17
C PHE A 114 6.95 16.69 10.22
N SER A 115 7.52 16.14 9.15
CA SER A 115 8.93 15.71 9.13
C SER A 115 9.88 16.81 8.67
N LYS A 116 9.45 17.67 7.75
CA LYS A 116 10.30 18.69 7.09
C LYS A 116 9.76 20.11 7.24
N GLY A 117 8.62 20.30 7.90
CA GLY A 117 7.98 21.62 8.06
C GLY A 117 7.38 22.18 6.78
N LYS A 118 7.21 21.38 5.72
CA LYS A 118 6.74 21.84 4.40
C LYS A 118 5.64 20.95 3.86
N PHE A 119 4.52 21.54 3.46
CA PHE A 119 3.39 20.82 2.84
C PHE A 119 3.68 20.48 1.36
N ASN A 120 4.64 19.60 1.13
CA ASN A 120 5.11 19.16 -0.18
C ASN A 120 5.15 17.61 -0.17
N PRO A 121 4.67 16.91 -1.23
CA PRO A 121 4.71 15.45 -1.27
C PRO A 121 6.12 14.83 -1.25
N GLY A 122 7.17 15.61 -1.50
CA GLY A 122 8.53 15.08 -1.63
C GLY A 122 8.69 14.32 -2.96
N ASP A 123 9.61 13.34 -2.98
CA ASP A 123 9.82 12.53 -4.18
C ASP A 123 8.75 11.43 -4.31
N LEU A 124 8.14 11.36 -5.50
CA LEU A 124 7.13 10.39 -5.89
C LEU A 124 7.63 9.46 -7.01
N GLY A 125 8.93 9.48 -7.31
CA GLY A 125 9.54 8.75 -8.41
C GLY A 125 9.37 9.40 -9.78
N THR A 126 8.92 10.66 -9.83
CA THR A 126 8.71 11.43 -11.08
C THR A 126 9.93 12.23 -11.52
N THR A 127 11.03 12.18 -10.75
CA THR A 127 12.29 12.83 -11.13
C THR A 127 12.96 12.11 -12.30
N PRO A 128 13.88 12.75 -13.05
CA PRO A 128 14.60 12.07 -14.14
C PRO A 128 15.39 10.83 -13.69
N ALA A 129 15.79 10.77 -12.42
CA ALA A 129 16.44 9.60 -11.83
C ALA A 129 15.45 8.45 -11.52
N GLY A 130 14.15 8.72 -11.55
CA GLY A 130 13.08 7.77 -11.26
C GLY A 130 13.19 7.19 -9.85
N PHE A 131 13.38 5.88 -9.79
CA PHE A 131 13.54 5.12 -8.54
C PHE A 131 15.00 4.74 -8.25
N SER A 132 15.94 5.29 -9.00
CA SER A 132 17.34 4.89 -8.90
C SER A 132 17.97 5.37 -7.59
N PRO A 133 18.93 4.61 -7.02
CA PRO A 133 19.75 5.09 -5.92
C PRO A 133 20.43 6.42 -6.25
N ASP A 134 20.82 7.13 -5.21
CA ASP A 134 21.59 8.37 -5.38
C ASP A 134 22.90 8.08 -6.13
N PRO A 135 23.22 8.82 -7.23
CA PRO A 135 24.37 8.52 -8.07
C PRO A 135 25.71 8.84 -7.42
N GLU A 136 25.75 9.74 -6.44
CA GLU A 136 26.97 10.16 -5.76
C GLU A 136 27.27 9.28 -4.54
N THR A 137 26.23 8.92 -3.79
CA THR A 137 26.37 8.21 -2.52
C THR A 137 26.01 6.72 -2.60
N GLY A 138 25.30 6.29 -3.65
CA GLY A 138 24.73 4.95 -3.75
C GLY A 138 23.62 4.68 -2.75
N ALA A 139 23.16 5.70 -2.01
CA ALA A 139 22.15 5.54 -0.98
C ALA A 139 20.80 5.16 -1.60
N PRO A 140 20.02 4.27 -0.96
CA PRO A 140 18.66 3.96 -1.39
C PRO A 140 17.79 5.21 -1.49
N ARG A 141 16.98 5.31 -2.55
CA ARG A 141 16.10 6.46 -2.77
C ARG A 141 14.99 6.51 -1.72
N GLU A 142 14.79 7.67 -1.14
CA GLU A 142 13.66 7.95 -0.24
C GLU A 142 12.49 8.57 -1.00
N LEU A 143 11.29 8.04 -0.77
CA LEU A 143 10.02 8.47 -1.36
C LEU A 143 9.09 9.00 -0.25
N LEU A 144 8.09 9.80 -0.64
CA LEU A 144 7.04 10.32 0.27
C LEU A 144 7.62 10.99 1.52
N ASN A 145 8.63 11.84 1.34
CA ASN A 145 9.38 12.49 2.43
C ASN A 145 10.07 11.54 3.43
N GLY A 146 10.56 10.39 2.94
CA GLY A 146 11.27 9.41 3.75
C GLY A 146 10.37 8.37 4.41
N ALA A 147 9.06 8.39 4.12
CA ALA A 147 8.15 7.35 4.63
C ALA A 147 8.37 5.99 3.95
N MET A 148 8.92 5.99 2.73
CA MET A 148 9.26 4.78 2.01
C MET A 148 10.69 4.86 1.48
N THR A 149 11.40 3.72 1.49
CA THR A 149 12.74 3.58 0.93
C THR A 149 12.73 2.52 -0.16
N VAL A 150 13.28 2.84 -1.33
CA VAL A 150 13.40 1.88 -2.44
C VAL A 150 14.40 0.79 -2.07
N ILE A 151 13.95 -0.46 -2.03
CA ILE A 151 14.83 -1.64 -1.89
C ILE A 151 15.28 -2.11 -3.26
N ARG A 152 14.34 -2.11 -4.22
CA ARG A 152 14.58 -2.53 -5.60
C ARG A 152 13.81 -1.64 -6.55
N GLN A 153 14.52 -1.00 -7.47
CA GLN A 153 13.93 -0.25 -8.59
C GLN A 153 13.38 -1.21 -9.66
N PRO A 154 12.42 -0.78 -10.49
CA PRO A 154 12.01 -1.55 -11.66
C PRO A 154 13.16 -1.77 -12.63
N VAL A 155 13.50 -3.02 -12.90
CA VAL A 155 14.54 -3.40 -13.88
C VAL A 155 14.07 -4.64 -14.62
N ARG A 156 14.04 -4.56 -15.96
CA ARG A 156 13.52 -5.65 -16.82
C ARG A 156 12.09 -6.04 -16.40
N ASP A 157 11.93 -7.24 -15.84
CA ASP A 157 10.65 -7.78 -15.40
C ASP A 157 10.38 -7.56 -13.91
N GLU A 158 11.37 -7.08 -13.17
CA GLU A 158 11.25 -6.88 -11.73
C GLU A 158 10.46 -5.60 -11.42
N PRO A 159 9.46 -5.67 -10.51
CA PRO A 159 8.67 -4.51 -10.10
C PRO A 159 9.36 -3.66 -9.04
N LEU A 160 8.85 -2.43 -8.84
CA LEU A 160 9.28 -1.56 -7.75
C LEU A 160 8.97 -2.25 -6.41
N LEU A 161 9.97 -2.34 -5.54
CA LEU A 161 9.83 -2.79 -4.16
C LEU A 161 10.34 -1.69 -3.22
N VAL A 162 9.48 -1.26 -2.31
CA VAL A 162 9.79 -0.29 -1.27
C VAL A 162 9.59 -0.90 0.10
N LYS A 163 10.35 -0.43 1.10
CA LYS A 163 10.07 -0.67 2.51
C LYS A 163 9.60 0.59 3.21
N TRP A 164 8.90 0.40 4.31
CA TRP A 164 8.58 1.43 5.28
C TRP A 164 8.76 0.86 6.68
N GLU A 165 9.03 1.74 7.63
CA GLU A 165 9.34 1.35 9.01
C GLU A 165 8.48 2.19 9.97
N ILE A 166 7.99 1.54 11.03
CA ILE A 166 7.37 2.23 12.15
C ILE A 166 8.49 2.61 13.13
N PRO A 167 8.54 3.86 13.61
CA PRO A 167 9.49 4.24 14.64
C PRO A 167 9.43 3.31 15.86
N ASP A 168 10.58 3.11 16.49
CA ASP A 168 10.72 2.19 17.62
C ASP A 168 9.79 2.52 18.80
N GLY A 169 9.46 3.79 19.02
CA GLY A 169 8.62 4.23 20.14
C GLY A 169 7.26 3.53 20.19
N PRO A 170 6.38 3.73 19.19
CA PRO A 170 5.10 3.02 19.10
C PRO A 170 5.24 1.51 19.20
N ARG A 171 6.18 0.91 18.45
CA ARG A 171 6.42 -0.54 18.48
C ARG A 171 6.72 -1.02 19.91
N ARG A 172 7.74 -0.45 20.55
CA ARG A 172 8.16 -0.80 21.92
C ARG A 172 7.06 -0.57 22.96
N PHE A 173 6.22 0.45 22.79
CA PHE A 173 5.05 0.65 23.66
C PHE A 173 4.07 -0.53 23.58
N PHE A 174 3.72 -0.95 22.36
CA PHE A 174 2.85 -2.12 22.16
C PHE A 174 3.51 -3.41 22.67
N GLU A 175 4.82 -3.53 22.53
CA GLU A 175 5.57 -4.66 23.08
C GLU A 175 5.54 -4.70 24.60
N MET A 176 5.69 -3.54 25.24
CA MET A 176 5.59 -3.41 26.68
C MET A 176 4.21 -3.85 27.15
N ILE A 177 3.12 -3.28 26.66
CA ILE A 177 1.78 -3.66 27.15
C ILE A 177 1.40 -5.10 26.78
N ALA A 178 1.94 -5.66 25.69
CA ALA A 178 1.74 -7.05 25.32
C ALA A 178 2.34 -8.04 26.33
N ARG A 179 3.44 -7.66 27.00
CA ARG A 179 4.01 -8.43 28.13
C ARG A 179 3.10 -8.43 29.36
N TRP A 180 2.23 -7.43 29.49
CA TRP A 180 1.26 -7.28 30.59
C TRP A 180 -0.13 -7.85 30.23
N GLY A 181 -0.21 -8.66 29.17
CA GLY A 181 -1.44 -9.34 28.77
C GLY A 181 -2.23 -8.67 27.64
N TYR A 182 -1.76 -7.55 27.07
CA TYR A 182 -2.38 -7.01 25.86
C TYR A 182 -2.25 -8.02 24.70
N PRO A 183 -3.34 -8.33 23.97
CA PRO A 183 -3.37 -9.47 23.06
C PRO A 183 -2.82 -9.19 21.66
N TRP A 184 -2.31 -7.98 21.40
CA TRP A 184 -1.89 -7.57 20.05
C TRP A 184 -0.47 -6.99 20.04
N ARG A 185 0.18 -7.02 18.87
CA ARG A 185 1.46 -6.36 18.60
C ARG A 185 1.31 -5.38 17.45
N LEU A 186 2.13 -4.33 17.47
CA LEU A 186 2.29 -3.43 16.34
C LEU A 186 3.35 -3.99 15.39
N MET A 187 3.14 -3.81 14.09
CA MET A 187 4.17 -4.16 13.10
C MET A 187 5.41 -3.27 13.25
N THR A 188 6.55 -3.78 12.83
CA THR A 188 7.80 -2.99 12.76
C THR A 188 7.86 -2.17 11.48
N GLY A 189 7.09 -2.59 10.47
CA GLY A 189 7.05 -1.95 9.17
C GLY A 189 6.49 -2.90 8.14
N GLY A 190 6.91 -2.72 6.90
CA GLY A 190 6.48 -3.58 5.83
C GLY A 190 7.16 -3.27 4.52
N ARG A 191 6.70 -3.98 3.50
CA ARG A 191 7.10 -3.78 2.11
C ARG A 191 5.87 -3.57 1.24
N HIS A 192 6.06 -2.79 0.19
CA HIS A 192 5.10 -2.66 -0.89
C HIS A 192 5.74 -2.98 -2.22
N GLU A 193 5.02 -3.74 -3.04
CA GLU A 193 5.42 -4.06 -4.41
C GLU A 193 4.36 -3.54 -5.39
N MET A 194 4.81 -2.83 -6.41
CA MET A 194 3.98 -2.30 -7.49
C MET A 194 4.35 -2.99 -8.78
N SER A 195 3.56 -3.99 -9.20
CA SER A 195 3.87 -4.83 -10.36
C SER A 195 2.79 -4.75 -11.44
N VAL A 196 3.21 -4.99 -12.67
CA VAL A 196 2.32 -5.09 -13.84
C VAL A 196 2.46 -6.47 -14.45
N GLU A 197 1.35 -7.16 -14.70
CA GLU A 197 1.28 -8.40 -15.45
C GLU A 197 0.74 -8.16 -16.87
N GLY A 198 1.18 -8.96 -17.84
CA GLY A 198 0.90 -8.74 -19.26
C GLY A 198 2.01 -7.95 -19.98
N PRO A 199 1.72 -7.30 -21.12
CA PRO A 199 0.39 -7.09 -21.73
C PRO A 199 -0.27 -8.39 -22.22
N PHE A 200 -1.60 -8.37 -22.27
CA PHE A 200 -2.46 -9.41 -22.82
C PHE A 200 -3.30 -8.83 -23.96
N ASP A 201 -3.58 -9.62 -24.99
CA ASP A 201 -4.28 -9.13 -26.20
C ASP A 201 -5.80 -8.97 -26.00
N GLY A 202 -6.37 -9.61 -24.98
CA GLY A 202 -7.82 -9.66 -24.72
C GLY A 202 -8.49 -10.73 -25.58
N GLU A 203 -8.82 -11.87 -24.99
CA GLU A 203 -9.52 -12.98 -25.66
C GLU A 203 -10.88 -13.25 -25.00
N GLY A 204 -11.85 -13.75 -25.78
CA GLY A 204 -13.16 -14.13 -25.26
C GLY A 204 -13.96 -12.94 -24.71
N ASP A 205 -14.44 -13.06 -23.46
CA ASP A 205 -15.22 -12.01 -22.79
C ASP A 205 -14.45 -10.67 -22.62
N GLU A 206 -13.13 -10.69 -22.85
CA GLU A 206 -12.23 -9.53 -22.70
C GLU A 206 -11.89 -8.85 -24.02
N GLU A 207 -12.38 -9.35 -25.16
CA GLU A 207 -12.12 -8.77 -26.50
C GLU A 207 -12.55 -7.30 -26.59
N GLY A 208 -13.64 -6.92 -25.90
CA GLY A 208 -14.13 -5.53 -25.83
C GLY A 208 -13.21 -4.55 -25.06
N LEU A 209 -12.27 -5.05 -24.24
CA LEU A 209 -11.26 -4.22 -23.57
C LEU A 209 -10.09 -3.90 -24.49
N GLY A 210 -9.88 -4.70 -25.54
CA GLY A 210 -8.65 -4.71 -26.34
C GLY A 210 -7.43 -5.08 -25.49
N PRO A 211 -6.21 -4.72 -25.95
CA PRO A 211 -5.00 -5.00 -25.19
C PRO A 211 -5.04 -4.40 -23.79
N PHE A 212 -4.80 -5.23 -22.78
CA PHE A 212 -4.89 -4.84 -21.38
C PHE A 212 -3.69 -5.31 -20.57
N VAL A 213 -3.55 -4.74 -19.37
CA VAL A 213 -2.57 -5.13 -18.37
C VAL A 213 -3.25 -5.32 -17.03
N GLU A 214 -2.68 -6.16 -16.19
CA GLU A 214 -3.12 -6.31 -14.82
C GLU A 214 -2.13 -5.59 -13.89
N VAL A 215 -2.55 -4.47 -13.31
CA VAL A 215 -1.74 -3.73 -12.35
C VAL A 215 -2.00 -4.24 -10.94
N ARG A 216 -0.94 -4.41 -10.16
CA ARG A 216 -1.00 -5.02 -8.82
C ARG A 216 -0.39 -4.11 -7.77
N PHE A 217 -1.02 -4.09 -6.60
CA PHE A 217 -0.47 -3.52 -5.38
C PHE A 217 -0.39 -4.60 -4.31
N ALA A 218 0.82 -4.87 -3.86
CA ALA A 218 1.08 -5.85 -2.81
C ALA A 218 1.59 -5.17 -1.54
N SER A 219 1.21 -5.71 -0.39
CA SER A 219 1.66 -5.25 0.92
C SER A 219 2.03 -6.45 1.80
N ALA A 220 3.22 -6.39 2.40
CA ALA A 220 3.70 -7.36 3.35
C ALA A 220 3.97 -6.69 4.70
N HIS A 221 3.39 -7.20 5.77
CA HIS A 221 3.57 -6.67 7.12
C HIS A 221 4.67 -7.42 7.85
N THR A 222 5.66 -6.70 8.37
CA THR A 222 6.78 -7.28 9.12
C THR A 222 6.60 -7.07 10.62
N TYR A 223 6.80 -8.12 11.41
CA TYR A 223 6.75 -8.08 12.87
C TYR A 223 8.01 -8.73 13.44
N GLU A 224 8.43 -8.27 14.62
CA GLU A 224 9.44 -8.94 15.43
C GLU A 224 8.91 -10.28 15.95
N ILE A 225 9.80 -11.27 16.02
CA ILE A 225 9.58 -12.56 16.67
C ILE A 225 9.87 -12.37 18.16
N VAL A 226 8.89 -12.75 18.97
CA VAL A 226 8.97 -12.72 20.43
C VAL A 226 9.06 -14.17 20.92
N PRO A 227 10.23 -14.63 21.41
CA PRO A 227 10.43 -16.03 21.81
C PRO A 227 9.43 -16.51 22.85
N GLU A 228 8.99 -15.63 23.76
CA GLU A 228 8.03 -15.95 24.82
C GLU A 228 6.62 -16.23 24.29
N GLU A 229 6.29 -15.83 23.06
CA GLU A 229 4.98 -16.06 22.43
C GLU A 229 4.91 -17.41 21.68
N GLY A 230 6.01 -18.17 21.63
CA GLY A 230 6.08 -19.48 20.99
C GLY A 230 6.39 -19.42 19.50
N GLY A 231 5.88 -20.39 18.74
CA GLY A 231 6.10 -20.50 17.29
C GLY A 231 5.42 -19.39 16.47
N LEU A 232 5.77 -19.30 15.18
CA LEU A 232 5.37 -18.19 14.30
C LEU A 232 3.84 -18.00 14.17
N LEU A 233 3.05 -19.07 14.30
CA LEU A 233 1.58 -18.99 14.25
C LEU A 233 0.94 -18.47 15.55
N GLN A 234 1.69 -18.46 16.65
CA GLN A 234 1.23 -17.98 17.96
C GLN A 234 1.66 -16.54 18.23
N GLN A 235 2.56 -16.00 17.40
CA GLN A 235 3.00 -14.62 17.47
C GLN A 235 1.81 -13.67 17.36
N LYS A 236 1.74 -12.72 18.28
CA LYS A 236 0.68 -11.73 18.30
C LYS A 236 0.86 -10.77 17.11
N THR A 237 -0.27 -10.39 16.51
CA THR A 237 -0.31 -9.37 15.45
C THR A 237 -1.36 -8.31 15.78
N ILE A 238 -1.60 -7.37 14.86
CA ILE A 238 -2.63 -6.35 15.03
C ILE A 238 -4.03 -6.99 15.11
N PRO A 239 -5.03 -6.32 15.74
CA PRO A 239 -6.41 -6.81 15.74
C PRO A 239 -6.93 -7.04 14.32
N LYS A 240 -7.79 -8.06 14.13
CA LYS A 240 -8.35 -8.40 12.82
C LYS A 240 -9.05 -7.24 12.12
N TRP A 241 -9.72 -6.36 12.88
CA TRP A 241 -10.39 -5.17 12.32
C TRP A 241 -9.39 -4.12 11.85
N VAL A 242 -8.25 -3.95 12.54
CA VAL A 242 -7.15 -3.08 12.08
C VAL A 242 -6.54 -3.67 10.82
N GLY A 243 -6.29 -4.99 10.80
CA GLY A 243 -5.85 -5.68 9.60
C GLY A 243 -6.81 -5.51 8.42
N ARG A 244 -8.13 -5.56 8.67
CA ARG A 244 -9.15 -5.29 7.65
C ARG A 244 -9.08 -3.86 7.14
N LEU A 245 -8.90 -2.87 8.02
CA LEU A 245 -8.74 -1.47 7.61
C LEU A 245 -7.47 -1.27 6.77
N HIS A 246 -6.33 -1.83 7.16
CA HIS A 246 -5.09 -1.80 6.37
C HIS A 246 -5.31 -2.38 4.97
N ARG A 247 -5.93 -3.56 4.89
CA ARG A 247 -6.28 -4.22 3.63
C ARG A 247 -7.27 -3.41 2.80
N GLY A 248 -8.23 -2.76 3.43
CA GLY A 248 -9.18 -1.85 2.79
C GLY A 248 -8.50 -0.61 2.23
N TYR A 249 -7.58 -0.04 3.00
CA TYR A 249 -6.78 1.11 2.57
C TYR A 249 -5.88 0.77 1.37
N ALA A 250 -5.24 -0.40 1.36
CA ALA A 250 -4.49 -0.89 0.19
C ALA A 250 -5.35 -1.02 -1.08
N ARG A 251 -6.58 -1.56 -0.95
CA ARG A 251 -7.55 -1.61 -2.05
C ARG A 251 -8.01 -0.22 -2.49
N PHE A 252 -8.17 0.69 -1.54
CA PHE A 252 -8.57 2.06 -1.83
C PHE A 252 -7.48 2.78 -2.63
N LEU A 253 -6.20 2.62 -2.28
CA LEU A 253 -5.09 3.15 -3.06
C LEU A 253 -5.08 2.62 -4.49
N LEU A 254 -5.30 1.32 -4.66
CA LEU A 254 -5.43 0.68 -5.98
C LEU A 254 -6.63 1.26 -6.77
N ASP A 255 -7.81 1.33 -6.17
CA ASP A 255 -9.04 1.86 -6.79
C ASP A 255 -8.85 3.33 -7.22
N THR A 256 -8.27 4.16 -6.36
CA THR A 256 -8.00 5.56 -6.67
C THR A 256 -6.99 5.71 -7.80
N ALA A 257 -5.86 5.01 -7.73
CA ALA A 257 -4.83 5.09 -8.77
C ALA A 257 -5.37 4.64 -10.13
N VAL A 258 -6.15 3.57 -10.18
CA VAL A 258 -6.80 3.07 -11.40
C VAL A 258 -7.80 4.07 -11.95
N LYS A 259 -8.67 4.64 -11.10
CA LYS A 259 -9.64 5.65 -11.54
C LYS A 259 -8.97 6.89 -12.11
N GLU A 260 -7.95 7.42 -11.44
CA GLU A 260 -7.22 8.60 -11.91
C GLU A 260 -6.43 8.34 -13.21
N LEU A 261 -6.03 7.09 -13.44
CA LEU A 261 -5.36 6.66 -14.65
C LEU A 261 -6.35 6.54 -15.83
N VAL A 262 -7.53 5.99 -15.59
CA VAL A 262 -8.57 5.78 -16.63
C VAL A 262 -9.36 7.05 -16.96
N GLU A 263 -9.71 7.86 -15.95
CA GLU A 263 -10.52 9.07 -16.11
C GLU A 263 -9.67 10.32 -16.42
N GLY A 264 -8.36 10.22 -16.24
CA GLY A 264 -7.45 11.35 -16.27
C GLY A 264 -7.46 12.13 -14.95
N THR A 265 -6.30 12.63 -14.56
CA THR A 265 -6.18 13.49 -13.38
C THR A 265 -6.83 14.83 -13.72
N LYS A 266 -8.01 15.13 -13.15
CA LYS A 266 -8.59 16.49 -13.23
C LYS A 266 -7.75 17.51 -12.47
#